data_AF-A0A2G5UCM4-F1
#
_entry.id   AF-A0A2G5UCM4-F1
#
_cell.length_a   1.000
_cell.length_b   1.000
_cell.length_c   1.000
_cell.angle_alpha   90.00
_cell.angle_beta   90.00
_cell.angle_gamma   90.00
#
_symmetry.space_group_name_H-M   'P 1'
#
loop_
_entity.id
_entity.type
_entity.pdbx_description
1 polymer ?
#
loop_
_entity_poly.entity_id
_entity_poly.type
_entity_poly.pdbx_seq_one_letter_code
_entity_poly.pdbx_strand_id
1 'polypeptide(L)'
;MPFPILRTPFVVFSEIISLLEPNEIVTASFCSKKVRRLLRKHHRRREPLNWRLYMIKHECWGQADIITKPHERKRKSVLTAKHISEARHESEHELIQTNEYKRGFSLELPVLYFEDWETGSEMIVDYVSDLFNLDVYGLVTDRNGIWAIDWINNRQEKMLVGIELLKNDLYDWCGDAELDYILRDKCVADYYILEDIVSENFRFNGKLGPGSQLAISSTGHWKFENFELELELVEKAHVVDDRYSDEEMTRCLDGYTIQRHDGVKATIHFGIRYFVMFVWQRSVFQKVL
;
A
#
# COMPACT_ATOMS: atom_id res chain seq x y z
N MET A 1 -14.58 13.33 -35.48
CA MET A 1 -13.27 13.12 -36.12
C MET A 1 -12.59 11.91 -35.47
N PRO A 2 -11.93 11.02 -36.22
CA PRO A 2 -11.21 9.90 -35.63
C PRO A 2 -9.97 10.39 -34.86
N PHE A 3 -9.81 9.95 -33.61
CA PHE A 3 -8.63 10.26 -32.79
C PHE A 3 -7.35 9.84 -33.53
N PRO A 4 -6.44 10.79 -33.90
CA PRO A 4 -5.26 10.48 -34.69
C PRO A 4 -4.38 9.38 -34.09
N ILE A 5 -4.28 9.37 -32.75
CA ILE A 5 -3.49 8.39 -32.01
C ILE A 5 -3.93 6.94 -32.26
N LEU A 6 -5.21 6.71 -32.56
CA LEU A 6 -5.78 5.38 -32.84
C LEU A 6 -5.49 4.87 -34.26
N ARG A 7 -4.88 5.68 -35.12
CA ARG A 7 -4.44 5.33 -36.47
C ARG A 7 -2.92 5.15 -36.57
N THR A 8 -2.19 5.47 -35.50
CA THR A 8 -0.74 5.37 -35.44
C THR A 8 -0.31 3.90 -35.49
N PRO A 9 0.79 3.55 -36.21
CA PRO A 9 1.39 2.23 -36.12
C PRO A 9 1.66 1.82 -34.67
N PHE A 10 1.48 0.53 -34.37
CA PHE A 10 1.60 0.00 -33.01
C PHE A 10 2.96 0.32 -32.35
N VAL A 11 4.04 0.31 -33.13
CA VAL A 11 5.40 0.61 -32.63
C VAL A 11 5.49 2.05 -32.08
N VAL A 12 5.02 3.04 -32.85
CA VAL A 12 5.02 4.44 -32.43
C VAL A 12 4.09 4.66 -31.25
N PHE A 13 2.91 4.03 -31.27
CA PHE A 13 1.97 4.08 -30.13
C PHE A 13 2.59 3.50 -28.86
N SER A 14 3.31 2.40 -29.00
CA SER A 14 4.01 1.73 -27.91
C SER A 14 5.13 2.58 -27.32
N GLU A 15 5.82 3.35 -28.16
CA GLU A 15 6.86 4.31 -27.76
C GLU A 15 6.27 5.49 -26.99
N ILE A 16 5.15 6.05 -27.48
CA ILE A 16 4.43 7.11 -26.79
C ILE A 16 4.01 6.64 -25.40
N ILE A 17 3.43 5.43 -25.27
CA ILE A 17 3.01 4.90 -23.96
C ILE A 17 4.20 4.76 -23.00
N SER A 18 5.38 4.34 -23.47
CA SER A 18 6.55 4.22 -22.58
C SER A 18 7.07 5.55 -22.05
N LEU A 19 6.66 6.68 -22.63
CA LEU A 19 7.01 8.01 -22.15
C LEU A 19 5.98 8.56 -21.15
N LEU A 20 4.79 7.97 -21.07
CA LEU A 20 3.72 8.46 -20.21
C LEU A 20 3.88 7.99 -18.77
N GLU A 21 3.57 8.89 -17.84
CA GLU A 21 3.43 8.55 -16.43
C GLU A 21 2.14 7.77 -16.15
N PRO A 22 2.06 7.00 -15.05
CA PRO A 22 0.89 6.18 -14.74
C PRO A 22 -0.44 6.96 -14.70
N ASN A 23 -0.44 8.16 -14.13
CA ASN A 23 -1.62 9.03 -14.07
C ASN A 23 -2.05 9.51 -15.47
N GLU A 24 -1.11 9.81 -16.36
CA GLU A 24 -1.40 10.19 -17.74
C GLU A 24 -2.03 9.02 -18.53
N ILE A 25 -1.53 7.81 -18.28
CA ILE A 25 -2.09 6.58 -18.88
C ILE A 25 -3.52 6.33 -18.39
N VAL A 26 -3.78 6.48 -17.08
CA VAL A 26 -5.13 6.37 -16.53
C VAL A 26 -6.04 7.46 -17.09
N THR A 27 -5.59 8.71 -17.17
CA THR A 27 -6.36 9.80 -17.78
C THR A 27 -6.71 9.49 -19.24
N ALA A 28 -5.73 9.05 -20.03
CA ALA A 28 -5.92 8.67 -21.44
C ALA A 28 -6.87 7.48 -21.61
N SER A 29 -6.87 6.51 -20.68
CA SER A 29 -7.75 5.33 -20.79
C SER A 29 -9.23 5.69 -20.74
N PHE A 30 -9.60 6.81 -20.14
CA PHE A 30 -10.98 7.28 -20.17
C PHE A 30 -11.39 8.00 -21.45
N CYS A 31 -10.48 8.33 -22.37
CA CYS A 31 -10.84 8.97 -23.64
C CYS A 31 -11.79 8.09 -24.49
N SER A 32 -11.63 6.77 -24.43
CA SER A 32 -12.60 5.82 -25.01
C SER A 32 -12.35 4.38 -24.57
N LYS A 33 -13.38 3.53 -24.67
CA LYS A 33 -13.25 2.06 -24.49
C LYS A 33 -12.16 1.46 -25.39
N LYS A 34 -11.94 2.03 -26.59
CA LYS A 34 -10.91 1.56 -27.53
C LYS A 34 -9.50 1.92 -27.06
N VAL A 35 -9.29 3.14 -26.56
CA VAL A 35 -7.99 3.56 -25.97
C VAL A 35 -7.68 2.70 -24.75
N ARG A 36 -8.62 2.53 -23.80
CA ARG A 36 -8.44 1.64 -22.64
C ARG A 36 -8.01 0.24 -23.06
N ARG A 37 -8.69 -0.36 -24.05
CA ARG A 37 -8.38 -1.72 -24.52
C ARG A 37 -6.97 -1.81 -25.12
N LEU A 38 -6.50 -0.77 -25.80
CA LEU A 38 -5.15 -0.71 -26.36
C LEU A 38 -4.09 -0.60 -25.28
N LEU A 39 -4.27 0.32 -24.31
CA LEU A 39 -3.36 0.50 -23.17
C LEU A 39 -3.26 -0.79 -22.34
N ARG A 40 -4.41 -1.37 -21.97
CA ARG A 40 -4.47 -2.63 -21.23
C ARG A 40 -3.72 -3.77 -21.94
N LYS A 41 -3.91 -3.88 -23.25
CA LYS A 41 -3.24 -4.91 -24.06
C LYS A 41 -1.73 -4.67 -24.16
N HIS A 42 -1.29 -3.42 -24.15
CA HIS A 42 0.13 -3.06 -24.15
C HIS A 42 0.81 -3.50 -22.85
N HIS A 43 0.24 -3.13 -21.69
CA HIS A 43 0.81 -3.51 -20.38
C HIS A 43 0.80 -5.02 -20.12
N ARG A 44 -0.23 -5.75 -20.59
CA ARG A 44 -0.25 -7.22 -20.47
C ARG A 44 0.77 -7.97 -21.33
N ARG A 45 1.25 -7.35 -22.42
CA ARG A 45 2.14 -8.01 -23.39
C ARG A 45 3.61 -7.74 -23.15
N ARG A 46 3.93 -6.67 -22.43
CA ARG A 46 5.31 -6.32 -22.07
C ARG A 46 5.66 -6.97 -20.74
N GLU A 47 6.97 -7.01 -20.45
CA GLU A 47 7.41 -7.43 -19.12
C GLU A 47 6.69 -6.61 -18.04
N PRO A 48 6.34 -7.26 -16.91
CA PRO A 48 5.71 -6.56 -15.80
C PRO A 48 6.57 -5.37 -15.42
N LEU A 49 5.97 -4.19 -15.43
CA LEU A 49 6.61 -3.02 -14.86
C LEU A 49 6.86 -3.32 -13.39
N ASN A 50 8.01 -2.90 -12.84
CA ASN A 50 8.30 -3.00 -11.40
C ASN A 50 7.44 -2.01 -10.57
N TRP A 51 6.24 -1.72 -11.06
CA TRP A 51 5.28 -0.81 -10.48
C TRP A 51 4.52 -1.52 -9.37
N ARG A 52 4.26 -0.79 -8.29
CA ARG A 52 3.53 -1.30 -7.14
C ARG A 52 2.27 -0.48 -6.96
N LEU A 53 1.13 -1.16 -7.03
CA LEU A 53 -0.19 -0.57 -6.82
C LEU A 53 -0.50 -0.51 -5.33
N TYR A 54 -0.89 0.65 -4.84
CA TYR A 54 -1.35 0.86 -3.48
C TYR A 54 -2.82 1.28 -3.49
N MET A 55 -3.59 0.67 -2.60
CA MET A 55 -4.90 1.19 -2.22
C MET A 55 -4.70 2.14 -1.04
N ILE A 56 -5.21 3.36 -1.16
CA ILE A 56 -5.29 4.31 -0.04
C ILE A 56 -6.74 4.43 0.34
N LYS A 57 -7.06 4.14 1.59
CA LYS A 57 -8.42 4.24 2.13
C LYS A 57 -8.40 5.02 3.44
N HIS A 58 -8.74 6.30 3.36
CA HIS A 58 -8.82 7.17 4.53
C HIS A 58 -10.20 7.83 4.59
N GLU A 59 -10.86 7.83 5.75
CA GLU A 59 -12.16 8.50 5.94
C GLU A 59 -13.22 8.13 4.86
N CYS A 60 -13.72 9.11 4.10
CA CYS A 60 -14.80 8.97 3.11
C CYS A 60 -14.30 8.95 1.65
N TRP A 61 -13.00 8.78 1.42
CA TRP A 61 -12.43 8.74 0.07
C TRP A 61 -11.45 7.58 -0.11
N GLY A 62 -11.24 7.21 -1.37
CA GLY A 62 -10.33 6.16 -1.80
C GLY A 62 -9.38 6.66 -2.89
N GLN A 63 -8.19 6.10 -2.94
CA GLN A 63 -7.20 6.39 -3.99
C GLN A 63 -6.51 5.13 -4.46
N ALA A 64 -6.17 5.12 -5.75
CA ALA A 64 -5.22 4.19 -6.31
C ALA A 64 -3.92 4.94 -6.60
N ASP A 65 -2.84 4.43 -6.02
CA ASP A 65 -1.51 5.01 -6.09
C ASP A 65 -0.53 4.04 -6.74
N ILE A 66 0.43 4.58 -7.49
CA ILE A 66 1.49 3.78 -8.10
C ILE A 66 2.86 4.31 -7.68
N ILE A 67 3.72 3.39 -7.24
CA ILE A 67 5.16 3.61 -7.14
C ILE A 67 5.79 3.02 -8.41
N THR A 68 6.57 3.82 -9.14
CA THR A 68 7.19 3.37 -10.39
C THR A 68 8.61 2.85 -10.24
N LYS A 69 9.28 3.20 -9.14
CA LYS A 69 10.67 2.84 -8.84
C LYS A 69 10.76 2.26 -7.42
N PRO A 70 11.46 1.12 -7.22
CA PRO A 70 11.51 0.45 -5.91
C PRO A 70 11.98 1.33 -4.73
N HIS A 71 12.86 2.30 -4.98
CA HIS A 71 13.44 3.18 -3.97
C HIS A 71 12.74 4.55 -3.88
N GLU A 72 11.68 4.78 -4.65
CA GLU A 72 10.93 6.02 -4.60
C GLU A 72 9.91 5.97 -3.47
N ARG A 73 10.08 6.84 -2.47
CA ARG A 73 9.13 6.95 -1.35
C ARG A 73 7.82 7.64 -1.74
N LYS A 74 7.84 8.41 -2.82
CA LYS A 74 6.68 9.20 -3.25
C LYS A 74 5.75 8.35 -4.11
N ARG A 75 4.58 8.04 -3.56
CA ARG A 75 3.47 7.47 -4.30
C ARG A 75 2.88 8.52 -5.25
N LYS A 76 2.50 8.11 -6.46
CA LYS A 76 1.79 8.97 -7.40
C LYS A 76 0.33 8.53 -7.46
N SER A 77 -0.58 9.44 -7.10
CA SER A 77 -2.01 9.26 -7.29
C SER A 77 -2.34 9.14 -8.77
N VAL A 78 -3.13 8.15 -9.13
CA VAL A 78 -3.56 7.93 -10.52
C VAL A 78 -5.07 7.98 -10.71
N LEU A 79 -5.84 7.70 -9.65
CA LEU A 79 -7.30 7.71 -9.68
C LEU A 79 -7.85 7.87 -8.27
N THR A 80 -8.86 8.73 -8.11
CA THR A 80 -9.49 8.99 -6.81
C THR A 80 -10.97 8.67 -6.86
N ALA A 81 -11.49 8.10 -5.77
CA ALA A 81 -12.90 7.88 -5.50
C ALA A 81 -13.32 8.81 -4.35
N LYS A 82 -14.39 9.58 -4.57
CA LYS A 82 -14.95 10.50 -3.58
C LYS A 82 -16.45 10.29 -3.43
N HIS A 83 -17.00 10.75 -2.31
CA HIS A 83 -18.45 10.75 -2.14
C HIS A 83 -19.12 11.78 -3.07
N ILE A 84 -20.33 11.47 -3.56
CA ILE A 84 -21.06 12.30 -4.52
C ILE A 84 -21.36 13.73 -4.01
N SER A 85 -21.40 13.91 -2.68
CA SER A 85 -21.58 15.23 -2.07
C SER A 85 -20.44 16.19 -2.37
N GLU A 86 -19.21 15.68 -2.51
CA GLU A 86 -18.02 16.49 -2.81
C GLU A 86 -18.01 17.00 -4.26
N ALA A 87 -18.78 16.36 -5.14
CA ALA A 87 -18.80 16.69 -6.56
C ALA A 87 -19.26 18.14 -6.86
N ARG A 88 -20.03 18.74 -5.94
CA ARG A 88 -20.52 20.13 -6.04
C ARG A 88 -19.48 21.19 -5.65
N HIS A 89 -18.43 20.80 -4.93
CA HIS A 89 -17.47 21.73 -4.33
C HIS A 89 -16.14 21.79 -5.09
N GLU A 90 -15.78 20.73 -5.81
CA GLU A 90 -14.40 20.56 -6.31
C GLU A 90 -14.25 20.38 -7.82
N SER A 91 -15.35 20.25 -8.57
CA SER A 91 -15.23 20.02 -10.01
C SER A 91 -14.97 21.34 -10.75
N GLU A 92 -13.76 21.47 -11.32
CA GLU A 92 -13.41 22.59 -12.21
C GLU A 92 -14.17 22.56 -13.54
N HIS A 93 -14.78 21.41 -13.87
CA HIS A 93 -15.47 21.13 -15.12
C HIS A 93 -16.81 20.43 -14.88
N GLU A 94 -17.73 20.55 -15.85
CA GLU A 94 -19.01 19.82 -15.81
C GLU A 94 -18.79 18.32 -15.64
N LEU A 95 -19.45 17.75 -14.63
CA LEU A 95 -19.38 16.32 -14.35
C LEU A 95 -20.00 15.52 -15.50
N ILE A 96 -19.26 14.54 -15.99
CA ILE A 96 -19.77 13.60 -16.99
C ILE A 96 -20.50 12.48 -16.25
N GLN A 97 -21.81 12.38 -16.46
CA GLN A 97 -22.59 11.29 -15.92
C GLN A 97 -22.38 10.01 -16.73
N THR A 98 -22.01 8.94 -16.05
CA THR A 98 -22.06 7.58 -16.59
C THR A 98 -23.25 6.85 -15.96
N ASN A 99 -23.59 5.66 -16.47
CA ASN A 99 -24.70 4.87 -15.93
C ASN A 99 -24.45 4.38 -14.49
N GLU A 100 -23.21 4.44 -13.99
CA GLU A 100 -22.79 3.86 -12.71
C GLU A 100 -22.22 4.89 -11.72
N TYR A 101 -21.54 5.93 -12.20
CA TYR A 101 -20.90 6.97 -11.38
C TYR A 101 -20.80 8.31 -12.11
N LYS A 102 -20.51 9.39 -11.38
CA LYS A 102 -20.16 10.69 -12.00
C LYS A 102 -18.65 10.83 -12.09
N ARG A 103 -18.18 11.50 -13.13
CA ARG A 103 -16.75 11.69 -13.37
C ARG A 103 -16.40 13.17 -13.48
N GLY A 104 -15.34 13.56 -12.79
CA GLY A 104 -14.73 14.88 -12.89
C GLY A 104 -13.21 14.80 -12.99
N PHE A 105 -12.58 15.96 -12.86
CA PHE A 105 -11.14 16.12 -12.75
C PHE A 105 -10.84 17.07 -11.60
N SER A 106 -9.82 16.74 -10.81
CA SER A 106 -9.30 17.59 -9.74
C SER A 106 -7.77 17.47 -9.75
N LEU A 107 -7.06 18.60 -9.72
CA LEU A 107 -5.59 18.64 -9.77
C LEU A 107 -5.02 17.77 -10.91
N GLU A 108 -5.61 17.86 -12.11
CA GLU A 108 -5.23 17.11 -13.33
C GLU A 108 -5.43 15.57 -13.24
N LEU A 109 -6.04 15.08 -12.16
CA LEU A 109 -6.33 13.66 -11.97
C LEU A 109 -7.81 13.36 -12.15
N PRO A 110 -8.15 12.18 -12.71
CA PRO A 110 -9.53 11.74 -12.81
C PRO A 110 -10.08 11.46 -11.42
N VAL A 111 -11.26 12.00 -11.13
CA VAL A 111 -12.02 11.74 -9.91
C VAL A 111 -13.34 11.09 -10.27
N LEU A 112 -13.64 9.97 -9.62
CA LEU A 112 -14.91 9.27 -9.74
C LEU A 112 -15.71 9.49 -8.47
N TYR A 113 -16.98 9.86 -8.62
CA TYR A 113 -17.88 10.16 -7.52
C TYR A 113 -18.94 9.07 -7.38
N PHE A 114 -19.05 8.54 -6.15
CA PHE A 114 -19.92 7.43 -5.80
C PHE A 114 -20.82 7.80 -4.61
N GLU A 115 -21.98 7.15 -4.52
CA GLU A 115 -22.83 7.21 -3.31
C GLU A 115 -22.22 6.36 -2.19
N ASP A 116 -21.71 5.18 -2.53
CA ASP A 116 -21.02 4.29 -1.60
C ASP A 116 -19.50 4.36 -1.79
N TRP A 117 -18.79 4.72 -0.73
CA TRP A 117 -17.35 4.96 -0.78
C TRP A 117 -16.54 3.66 -0.80
N GLU A 118 -17.06 2.56 -0.23
CA GLU A 118 -16.43 1.23 -0.28
C GLU A 118 -16.40 0.76 -1.73
N THR A 119 -17.58 0.68 -2.35
CA THR A 119 -17.74 0.34 -3.78
C THR A 119 -16.89 1.25 -4.66
N GLY A 120 -16.87 2.56 -4.39
CA GLY A 120 -16.06 3.50 -5.15
C GLY A 120 -14.56 3.18 -5.08
N SER A 121 -14.06 2.84 -3.88
CA SER A 121 -12.66 2.49 -3.63
C SER A 121 -12.28 1.17 -4.31
N GLU A 122 -13.15 0.16 -4.24
CA GLU A 122 -12.97 -1.11 -4.93
C GLU A 122 -12.87 -0.90 -6.45
N MET A 123 -13.82 -0.15 -7.01
CA MET A 123 -13.90 0.08 -8.46
C MET A 123 -12.69 0.79 -9.04
N ILE A 124 -12.12 1.79 -8.33
CA ILE A 124 -10.93 2.49 -8.82
C ILE A 124 -9.70 1.59 -8.78
N VAL A 125 -9.54 0.78 -7.74
CA VAL A 125 -8.42 -0.16 -7.61
C VAL A 125 -8.53 -1.25 -8.66
N ASP A 126 -9.73 -1.80 -8.88
CA ASP A 126 -10.00 -2.76 -9.95
C ASP A 126 -9.72 -2.20 -11.33
N TYR A 127 -10.10 -0.94 -11.57
CA TYR A 127 -9.84 -0.29 -12.84
C TYR A 127 -8.34 -0.19 -13.12
N VAL A 128 -7.56 0.29 -12.15
CA VAL A 128 -6.11 0.49 -12.27
C VAL A 128 -5.39 -0.85 -12.36
N SER A 129 -5.78 -1.82 -11.54
CA SER A 129 -5.28 -3.19 -11.56
C SER A 129 -5.53 -3.87 -12.92
N ASP A 130 -6.74 -3.78 -13.49
CA ASP A 130 -7.05 -4.33 -14.82
C ASP A 130 -6.25 -3.64 -15.93
N LEU A 131 -6.07 -2.32 -15.84
CA LEU A 131 -5.37 -1.51 -16.84
C LEU A 131 -3.88 -1.86 -16.92
N PHE A 132 -3.22 -1.97 -15.77
CA PHE A 132 -1.77 -2.23 -15.70
C PHE A 132 -1.41 -3.70 -15.48
N ASN A 133 -2.39 -4.56 -15.22
CA ASN A 133 -2.19 -5.96 -14.86
C ASN A 133 -1.34 -6.12 -13.59
N LEU A 134 -1.72 -5.40 -12.54
CA LEU A 134 -1.03 -5.35 -11.25
C LEU A 134 -1.91 -5.91 -10.14
N ASP A 135 -1.32 -6.71 -9.25
CA ASP A 135 -1.91 -7.03 -7.95
C ASP A 135 -1.76 -5.81 -7.02
N VAL A 136 -2.63 -5.69 -6.01
CA VAL A 136 -2.47 -4.69 -4.95
C VAL A 136 -1.28 -5.11 -4.10
N TYR A 137 -0.27 -4.24 -4.07
CA TYR A 137 0.97 -4.46 -3.34
C TYR A 137 0.81 -4.08 -1.86
N GLY A 138 0.24 -2.91 -1.58
CA GLY A 138 0.09 -2.41 -0.22
C GLY A 138 -1.22 -1.67 0.01
N LEU A 139 -1.63 -1.60 1.27
CA LEU A 139 -2.80 -0.86 1.73
C LEU A 139 -2.35 0.23 2.70
N VAL A 140 -2.79 1.46 2.47
CA VAL A 140 -2.64 2.58 3.41
C VAL A 140 -4.03 2.91 3.91
N THR A 141 -4.28 2.78 5.21
CA THR A 141 -5.63 2.92 5.74
C THR A 141 -5.66 3.52 7.14
N ASP A 142 -6.81 4.01 7.55
CA ASP A 142 -7.17 4.15 8.97
C ASP A 142 -7.95 2.91 9.44
N ARG A 143 -8.47 2.94 10.68
CA ARG A 143 -9.29 1.85 11.21
C ARG A 143 -10.61 1.62 10.44
N ASN A 144 -11.12 2.64 9.73
CA ASN A 144 -12.36 2.51 8.98
C ASN A 144 -12.18 1.70 7.69
N GLY A 145 -10.97 1.66 7.12
CA GLY A 145 -10.68 0.92 5.89
C GLY A 145 -10.11 -0.49 6.10
N ILE A 146 -10.17 -1.06 7.32
CA ILE A 146 -9.64 -2.40 7.61
C ILE A 146 -10.33 -3.51 6.82
N TRP A 147 -11.61 -3.33 6.47
CA TRP A 147 -12.34 -4.25 5.59
C TRP A 147 -11.63 -4.50 4.25
N ALA A 148 -10.83 -3.53 3.78
CA ALA A 148 -10.11 -3.63 2.52
C ALA A 148 -9.08 -4.77 2.53
N ILE A 149 -8.60 -5.19 3.71
CA ILE A 149 -7.65 -6.31 3.83
C ILE A 149 -8.32 -7.61 3.34
N ASP A 150 -9.50 -7.92 3.85
CA ASP A 150 -10.26 -9.11 3.45
C ASP A 150 -10.67 -9.01 1.98
N TRP A 151 -11.12 -7.84 1.52
CA TRP A 151 -11.46 -7.64 0.12
C TRP A 151 -10.26 -7.88 -0.80
N ILE A 152 -9.09 -7.29 -0.52
CA ILE A 152 -7.87 -7.50 -1.31
C ILE A 152 -7.47 -8.98 -1.30
N ASN A 153 -7.37 -9.60 -0.12
CA ASN A 153 -6.91 -10.99 -0.02
C ASN A 153 -7.87 -11.98 -0.72
N ASN A 154 -9.16 -11.69 -0.80
CA ASN A 154 -10.13 -12.49 -1.56
C ASN A 154 -10.08 -12.23 -3.06
N ARG A 155 -9.66 -11.03 -3.47
CA ARG A 155 -9.62 -10.57 -4.86
C ARG A 155 -8.43 -11.12 -5.64
N GLN A 156 -7.27 -11.31 -5.01
CA GLN A 156 -6.02 -11.73 -5.66
C GLN A 156 -5.44 -12.98 -5.00
N GLU A 157 -4.75 -13.82 -5.78
CA GLU A 157 -4.11 -15.04 -5.26
C GLU A 157 -2.92 -14.74 -4.35
N LYS A 158 -2.19 -13.65 -4.63
CA LYS A 158 -1.03 -13.24 -3.83
C LYS A 158 -1.50 -12.45 -2.62
N MET A 159 -1.00 -12.83 -1.45
CA MET A 159 -1.27 -12.10 -0.22
C MET A 159 -0.74 -10.66 -0.29
N LEU A 160 -1.45 -9.75 0.36
CA LEU A 160 -1.05 -8.35 0.50
C LEU A 160 0.37 -8.24 1.11
N VAL A 161 1.24 -7.41 0.54
CA VAL A 161 2.65 -7.33 0.95
C VAL A 161 2.81 -6.51 2.23
N GLY A 162 2.13 -5.37 2.33
CA GLY A 162 2.21 -4.55 3.52
C GLY A 162 1.01 -3.66 3.78
N ILE A 163 0.88 -3.26 5.04
CA ILE A 163 -0.15 -2.35 5.53
C ILE A 163 0.51 -1.18 6.24
N GLU A 164 -0.04 0.00 6.00
CA GLU A 164 0.29 1.24 6.68
C GLU A 164 -0.97 1.76 7.34
N LEU A 165 -1.02 1.66 8.67
CA LEU A 165 -2.13 2.16 9.46
C LEU A 165 -1.82 3.58 9.93
N LEU A 166 -2.52 4.55 9.39
CA LEU A 166 -2.37 5.96 9.70
C LEU A 166 -3.31 6.37 10.82
N LYS A 167 -2.87 7.37 11.60
CA LYS A 167 -3.71 8.01 12.61
C LYS A 167 -4.86 8.75 11.95
N ASN A 168 -6.08 8.56 12.44
CA ASN A 168 -7.23 9.37 12.06
C ASN A 168 -7.60 10.32 13.22
N ASP A 169 -7.48 11.63 13.01
CA ASP A 169 -7.77 12.65 14.02
C ASP A 169 -9.27 12.89 14.26
N LEU A 170 -10.15 12.35 13.41
CA LEU A 170 -11.61 12.55 13.47
C LEU A 170 -12.35 11.45 14.24
N TYR A 171 -11.75 10.27 14.41
CA TYR A 171 -12.39 9.10 15.03
C TYR A 171 -11.51 8.49 16.12
N ASP A 172 -11.48 9.15 17.27
CA ASP A 172 -10.77 8.73 18.49
C ASP A 172 -11.48 7.56 19.24
N TRP A 173 -12.40 6.84 18.58
CA TRP A 173 -13.38 5.95 19.22
C TRP A 173 -13.32 4.49 18.81
N CYS A 174 -12.50 4.11 17.82
CA CYS A 174 -12.42 2.70 17.46
C CYS A 174 -11.62 1.94 18.53
N GLY A 175 -12.04 0.72 18.87
CA GLY A 175 -11.35 -0.10 19.84
C GLY A 175 -9.98 -0.56 19.32
N ASP A 176 -9.22 -1.26 20.17
CA ASP A 176 -7.97 -1.88 19.71
C ASP A 176 -8.20 -3.24 19.02
N ALA A 177 -9.45 -3.67 18.82
CA ALA A 177 -9.78 -4.96 18.22
C ALA A 177 -9.33 -5.04 16.75
N GLU A 178 -9.47 -3.92 16.06
CA GLU A 178 -8.99 -3.64 14.71
C GLU A 178 -7.48 -3.85 14.57
N LEU A 179 -6.71 -3.37 15.56
CA LEU A 179 -5.26 -3.55 15.62
C LEU A 179 -4.87 -5.00 15.89
N ASP A 180 -5.57 -5.65 16.82
CA ASP A 180 -5.37 -7.07 17.09
C ASP A 180 -5.64 -7.92 15.84
N TYR A 181 -6.66 -7.57 15.03
CA TYR A 181 -6.91 -8.22 13.74
C TYR A 181 -5.72 -8.04 12.78
N ILE A 182 -5.26 -6.81 12.53
CA ILE A 182 -4.15 -6.52 11.60
C ILE A 182 -2.86 -7.28 11.97
N LEU A 183 -2.56 -7.40 13.26
CA LEU A 183 -1.32 -8.00 13.74
C LEU A 183 -1.28 -9.53 13.64
N ARG A 184 -2.43 -10.20 13.41
CA ARG A 184 -2.52 -11.67 13.40
C ARG A 184 -1.99 -12.32 12.10
N ASP A 185 -1.79 -13.63 12.18
CA ASP A 185 -1.09 -14.54 11.23
C ASP A 185 -1.56 -14.57 9.77
N LYS A 186 -2.52 -13.72 9.37
CA LYS A 186 -3.16 -13.79 8.04
C LYS A 186 -3.22 -12.46 7.29
N CYS A 187 -2.72 -11.36 7.86
CA CYS A 187 -2.99 -10.06 7.29
C CYS A 187 -2.04 -9.65 6.16
N VAL A 188 -0.71 -9.75 6.34
CA VAL A 188 0.27 -9.33 5.32
C VAL A 188 1.53 -10.17 5.31
N ALA A 189 2.26 -10.11 4.19
CA ALA A 189 3.38 -10.99 3.91
C ALA A 189 4.73 -10.43 4.36
N ASP A 190 4.92 -9.10 4.37
CA ASP A 190 6.24 -8.49 4.54
C ASP A 190 6.29 -7.42 5.62
N TYR A 191 5.46 -6.38 5.58
CA TYR A 191 5.64 -5.25 6.51
C TYR A 191 4.36 -4.64 7.08
N TYR A 192 4.51 -4.10 8.29
CA TYR A 192 3.52 -3.30 9.01
C TYR A 192 4.13 -1.95 9.39
N ILE A 193 3.46 -0.85 9.04
CA ILE A 193 3.78 0.49 9.55
C ILE A 193 2.56 0.98 10.32
N LEU A 194 2.71 1.17 11.63
CA LEU A 194 1.63 1.58 12.52
C LEU A 194 1.95 2.96 13.07
N GLU A 195 1.25 3.97 12.56
CA GLU A 195 1.37 5.36 13.02
C GLU A 195 0.24 5.78 13.98
N ASP A 196 -0.75 4.92 14.17
CA ASP A 196 -1.94 5.15 14.96
C ASP A 196 -1.70 5.02 16.49
N ILE A 197 -2.63 5.53 17.30
CA ILE A 197 -2.55 5.54 18.78
C ILE A 197 -3.34 4.38 19.36
N VAL A 198 -2.66 3.48 20.07
CA VAL A 198 -3.30 2.42 20.89
C VAL A 198 -3.81 2.95 22.23
N SER A 199 -4.84 2.30 22.79
CA SER A 199 -5.25 2.56 24.17
C SER A 199 -4.12 2.24 25.16
N GLU A 200 -4.08 2.93 26.32
CA GLU A 200 -3.05 2.70 27.35
C GLU A 200 -3.00 1.25 27.89
N ASN A 201 -4.13 0.56 27.75
CA ASN A 201 -4.31 -0.82 28.21
C ASN A 201 -4.20 -1.84 27.09
N PHE A 202 -3.91 -1.42 25.85
CA PHE A 202 -3.74 -2.32 24.73
C PHE A 202 -2.66 -3.35 25.03
N ARG A 203 -3.00 -4.61 24.81
CA ARG A 203 -2.13 -5.76 24.99
C ARG A 203 -2.35 -6.71 23.82
N PHE A 204 -1.34 -6.87 22.98
CA PHE A 204 -1.35 -7.91 21.97
C PHE A 204 -0.82 -9.20 22.57
N ASN A 205 -1.65 -10.24 22.60
CA ASN A 205 -1.30 -11.57 23.10
C ASN A 205 -1.32 -12.64 21.99
N GLY A 206 -1.53 -12.22 20.75
CA GLY A 206 -1.57 -13.10 19.58
C GLY A 206 -0.18 -13.44 19.07
N LYS A 207 -0.15 -14.28 18.03
CA LYS A 207 1.06 -14.51 17.22
C LYS A 207 1.09 -13.46 16.11
N LEU A 208 2.17 -12.70 16.04
CA LEU A 208 2.44 -11.79 14.92
C LEU A 208 2.44 -12.57 13.61
N GLY A 209 1.86 -11.98 12.57
CA GLY A 209 1.84 -12.61 11.27
C GLY A 209 3.18 -12.69 10.56
N PRO A 210 3.21 -13.26 9.35
CA PRO A 210 4.44 -13.67 8.68
C PRO A 210 5.31 -12.49 8.23
N GLY A 211 4.82 -11.25 8.37
CA GLY A 211 5.58 -10.04 8.07
C GLY A 211 6.98 -10.04 8.70
N SER A 212 7.98 -9.71 7.89
CA SER A 212 9.38 -9.60 8.27
C SER A 212 9.72 -8.24 8.89
N GLN A 213 8.83 -7.25 8.85
CA GLN A 213 9.08 -5.90 9.38
C GLN A 213 7.87 -5.32 10.12
N LEU A 214 8.11 -4.72 11.28
CA LEU A 214 7.13 -3.98 12.07
C LEU A 214 7.72 -2.64 12.47
N ALA A 215 7.16 -1.55 11.99
CA ALA A 215 7.49 -0.19 12.39
C ALA A 215 6.32 0.41 13.17
N ILE A 216 6.61 0.96 14.35
CA ILE A 216 5.59 1.57 15.22
C ILE A 216 6.05 2.98 15.59
N SER A 217 5.16 3.96 15.37
CA SER A 217 5.38 5.34 15.81
C SER A 217 5.39 5.42 17.34
N SER A 218 6.12 6.38 17.93
CA SER A 218 6.23 6.53 19.38
C SER A 218 4.97 7.08 20.06
N THR A 219 3.80 6.99 19.42
CA THR A 219 2.54 7.48 19.98
C THR A 219 1.73 6.29 20.52
N GLY A 220 1.41 6.34 21.82
CA GLY A 220 0.69 5.28 22.53
C GLY A 220 1.61 4.31 23.31
N HIS A 221 0.99 3.47 24.14
CA HIS A 221 1.68 2.47 24.96
C HIS A 221 1.46 1.06 24.40
N TRP A 222 2.33 0.64 23.50
CA TRP A 222 2.28 -0.69 22.91
C TRP A 222 2.83 -1.74 23.89
N LYS A 223 2.00 -2.71 24.28
CA LYS A 223 2.42 -3.87 25.07
C LYS A 223 2.21 -5.15 24.28
N PHE A 224 3.29 -5.86 24.00
CA PHE A 224 3.27 -7.20 23.42
C PHE A 224 3.47 -8.19 24.57
N GLU A 225 2.41 -8.90 24.96
CA GLU A 225 2.49 -9.92 26.00
C GLU A 225 3.11 -11.21 25.44
N ASN A 226 3.86 -11.93 26.27
CA ASN A 226 4.66 -13.10 25.89
C ASN A 226 5.82 -12.82 24.92
N PHE A 227 6.07 -11.55 24.60
CA PHE A 227 7.27 -11.18 23.86
C PHE A 227 8.53 -11.43 24.70
N GLU A 228 8.50 -11.12 26.00
CA GLU A 228 9.67 -11.21 26.91
C GLU A 228 10.01 -12.63 27.39
N LEU A 229 9.01 -13.53 27.48
CA LEU A 229 9.20 -14.88 28.03
C LEU A 229 9.90 -15.85 27.07
N GLU A 230 10.20 -15.40 25.85
CA GLU A 230 10.80 -16.23 24.82
C GLU A 230 12.15 -15.71 24.33
N LEU A 231 12.61 -14.53 24.79
CA LEU A 231 13.74 -13.82 24.18
C LEU A 231 15.03 -13.94 24.99
N GLU A 232 16.09 -14.43 24.34
CA GLU A 232 17.46 -14.22 24.77
C GLU A 232 18.05 -13.03 24.01
N LEU A 233 18.78 -12.16 24.72
CA LEU A 233 19.59 -11.11 24.10
C LEU A 233 20.77 -11.78 23.40
N VAL A 234 20.80 -11.72 22.08
CA VAL A 234 21.90 -12.25 21.26
C VAL A 234 22.57 -11.03 20.65
N GLU A 235 23.82 -10.76 21.03
CA GLU A 235 24.60 -9.53 20.76
C GLU A 235 24.44 -8.87 19.37
N LYS A 236 24.85 -7.59 19.28
CA LYS A 236 24.84 -6.75 18.06
C LYS A 236 25.32 -7.53 16.83
N ALA A 237 24.41 -7.83 15.92
CA ALA A 237 24.71 -8.47 14.66
C ALA A 237 24.84 -7.41 13.55
N HIS A 238 25.95 -7.46 12.81
CA HIS A 238 26.02 -6.88 11.48
C HIS A 238 25.26 -7.80 10.51
N VAL A 239 23.97 -7.53 10.31
CA VAL A 239 23.14 -8.22 9.31
C VAL A 239 23.03 -7.31 8.10
N VAL A 240 23.19 -7.86 6.89
CA VAL A 240 23.06 -7.16 5.60
C VAL A 240 21.77 -7.62 4.93
N ASP A 241 20.87 -6.68 4.60
CA ASP A 241 19.68 -6.92 3.76
C ASP A 241 19.86 -6.18 2.43
N ASP A 242 20.00 -6.95 1.34
CA ASP A 242 20.27 -6.46 -0.02
C ASP A 242 19.14 -5.57 -0.60
N ARG A 243 18.01 -5.43 0.10
CA ARG A 243 16.88 -4.57 -0.30
C ARG A 243 17.06 -3.10 0.08
N TYR A 244 18.03 -2.79 0.94
CA TYR A 244 18.33 -1.43 1.37
C TYR A 244 19.60 -0.92 0.72
N SER A 245 19.67 0.39 0.48
CA SER A 245 20.94 1.02 0.11
C SER A 245 21.94 0.92 1.26
N ASP A 246 23.25 0.92 0.96
CA ASP A 246 24.31 0.89 1.98
C ASP A 246 24.15 2.00 3.04
N GLU A 247 23.57 3.14 2.67
CA GLU A 247 23.22 4.26 3.56
C GLU A 247 22.02 3.98 4.50
N GLU A 248 21.03 3.22 4.05
CA GLU A 248 19.89 2.80 4.87
C GLU A 248 20.26 1.63 5.79
N MET A 249 21.14 0.74 5.32
CA MET A 249 21.75 -0.33 6.11
C MET A 249 22.57 0.23 7.27
N THR A 250 23.42 1.24 7.03
CA THR A 250 24.26 1.86 8.07
C THR A 250 23.44 2.52 9.17
N ARG A 251 22.20 2.95 8.91
CA ARG A 251 21.29 3.44 9.96
C ARG A 251 20.66 2.32 10.80
N CYS A 252 20.51 1.12 10.25
CA CYS A 252 19.88 -0.01 10.95
C CYS A 252 20.86 -0.87 11.77
N LEU A 253 22.18 -0.68 11.58
CA LEU A 253 23.24 -1.45 12.26
C LEU A 253 23.43 -1.15 13.76
N ASP A 254 22.76 -0.12 14.30
CA ASP A 254 22.82 0.23 15.73
C ASP A 254 21.62 -0.31 16.55
N GLY A 255 20.93 -1.34 16.05
CA GLY A 255 19.81 -1.99 16.73
C GLY A 255 20.21 -3.08 17.75
N TYR A 256 19.28 -3.42 18.64
CA TYR A 256 19.37 -4.54 19.57
C TYR A 256 18.82 -5.80 18.92
N THR A 257 19.59 -6.89 18.89
CA THR A 257 19.09 -8.18 18.39
C THR A 257 18.60 -9.05 19.55
N ILE A 258 17.43 -9.64 19.36
CA ILE A 258 16.74 -10.52 20.29
C ILE A 258 16.44 -11.84 19.57
N GLN A 259 16.46 -12.96 20.26
CA GLN A 259 16.20 -14.27 19.67
C GLN A 259 15.18 -15.04 20.49
N ARG A 260 14.13 -15.54 19.83
CA ARG A 260 13.15 -16.44 20.43
C ARG A 260 13.74 -17.84 20.66
N HIS A 261 13.23 -18.58 21.64
CA HIS A 261 13.65 -19.98 21.88
C HIS A 261 13.46 -20.92 20.68
N ASP A 262 12.54 -20.59 19.76
CA ASP A 262 12.35 -21.29 18.48
C ASP A 262 13.44 -20.97 17.44
N GLY A 263 14.40 -20.10 17.76
CA GLY A 263 15.52 -19.68 16.93
C GLY A 263 15.22 -18.53 15.98
N VAL A 264 14.01 -17.95 16.01
CA VAL A 264 13.70 -16.72 15.23
C VAL A 264 14.43 -15.54 15.85
N LYS A 265 15.19 -14.80 15.04
CA LYS A 265 15.88 -13.58 15.46
C LYS A 265 15.08 -12.36 15.06
N ALA A 266 15.14 -11.29 15.85
CA ALA A 266 14.66 -9.99 15.45
C ALA A 266 15.65 -8.89 15.84
N THR A 267 15.73 -7.82 15.07
CA THR A 267 16.58 -6.65 15.34
C THR A 267 15.70 -5.42 15.52
N ILE A 268 15.81 -4.76 16.67
CA ILE A 268 15.04 -3.57 17.04
C ILE A 268 15.95 -2.35 16.94
N HIS A 269 15.59 -1.39 16.10
CA HIS A 269 16.23 -0.10 16.00
C HIS A 269 15.34 0.99 16.61
N PHE A 270 15.90 1.80 17.51
CA PHE A 270 15.19 2.94 18.12
C PHE A 270 15.57 4.24 17.41
N GLY A 271 14.58 4.90 16.79
CA GLY A 271 14.68 6.28 16.35
C GLY A 271 14.24 7.26 17.45
N ILE A 272 14.32 8.56 17.17
CA ILE A 272 13.93 9.62 18.12
C ILE A 272 12.42 9.56 18.47
N ARG A 273 11.58 9.05 17.56
CA ARG A 273 10.10 9.02 17.68
C ARG A 273 9.44 7.76 17.12
N TYR A 274 10.19 6.68 16.96
CA TYR A 274 9.66 5.41 16.48
C TYR A 274 10.65 4.31 16.81
N PHE A 275 10.21 3.05 16.73
CA PHE A 275 11.13 1.94 16.60
C PHE A 275 10.76 1.10 15.38
N VAL A 276 11.76 0.42 14.82
CA VAL A 276 11.60 -0.54 13.73
C VAL A 276 12.12 -1.87 14.22
N MET A 277 11.32 -2.92 14.07
CA MET A 277 11.70 -4.29 14.36
C MET A 277 11.71 -5.10 13.07
N PHE A 278 12.87 -5.67 12.75
CA PHE A 278 13.05 -6.64 11.67
C PHE A 278 12.98 -8.04 12.26
N VAL A 279 12.13 -8.91 11.72
CA VAL A 279 12.02 -10.32 12.11
C VAL A 279 12.65 -11.18 11.01
N TRP A 280 13.76 -11.84 11.34
CA TRP A 280 14.55 -12.62 10.42
C TRP A 280 14.00 -14.05 10.31
N GLN A 281 13.48 -14.42 9.15
CA GLN A 281 13.10 -15.80 8.85
C GLN A 281 14.37 -16.63 8.54
N ARG A 282 14.38 -17.91 8.98
CA ARG A 282 15.56 -18.83 8.93
C ARG A 282 16.24 -18.97 7.55
N SER A 283 15.61 -18.56 6.46
CA SER A 283 16.12 -18.70 5.09
C SER A 283 17.14 -17.64 4.65
N VAL A 284 17.34 -16.55 5.41
CA VAL A 284 18.27 -15.46 5.01
C VAL A 284 19.67 -15.61 5.63
N PHE A 285 19.86 -16.54 6.57
CA PHE A 285 21.17 -16.79 7.19
C PHE A 285 21.99 -17.85 6.42
N GLN A 286 22.41 -17.53 5.19
CA GLN A 286 23.61 -18.18 4.64
C GLN A 286 24.45 -17.20 3.81
N LYS A 287 25.72 -17.07 4.24
CA LYS A 287 26.81 -16.19 3.78
C LYS A 287 26.67 -14.80 4.38
N VAL A 288 27.48 -14.44 5.37
CA VAL A 288 28.90 -14.14 5.18
C VAL A 288 29.75 -14.75 6.31
N LEU A 289 30.89 -15.33 5.91
CA LEU A 289 32.00 -15.79 6.76
C LEU A 289 32.75 -14.62 7.38
#